data_AF-A0A258YU47-F1
#
_entry.id   AF-A0A258YU47-F1
#
_cell.length_a   1.000
_cell.length_b   1.000
_cell.length_c   1.000
_cell.angle_alpha   90.00
_cell.angle_beta   90.00
_cell.angle_gamma   90.00
#
_symmetry.space_group_name_H-M   'P 1'
#
loop_
_entity.id
_entity.type
_entity.pdbx_description
1 polymer ?
#
loop_
_entity_poly.entity_id
_entity_poly.type
_entity_poly.pdbx_seq_one_letter_code
_entity_poly.pdbx_strand_id
1 'polypeptide(L)' 'IFLGGYGDGSIAGALQLLLKVAFFFFFFLWTRAAWPDVRPDQLMWLCWKVLMPIAVLNVIVTGVVILIQTQGGM' A
#
# COMPACT_ATOMS: atom_id res chain seq x y z
N ILE A 1 -4.59 6.10 -1.52
CA ILE A 1 -3.67 6.38 -2.66
C ILE A 1 -3.51 5.14 -3.54
N PHE A 2 -3.09 3.99 -3.00
CA PHE A 2 -2.81 2.79 -3.82
C PHE A 2 -4.03 2.10 -4.49
N LEU A 3 -5.23 2.16 -3.90
CA LEU A 3 -6.39 1.35 -4.34
C LEU A 3 -7.38 2.09 -5.26
N GLY A 4 -6.95 3.21 -5.85
CA GLY A 4 -7.83 4.12 -6.60
C GLY A 4 -8.74 4.91 -5.65
N GLY A 5 -8.75 6.23 -5.80
CA GLY A 5 -9.59 7.13 -5.01
C GLY A 5 -11.05 7.16 -5.50
N TYR A 6 -11.63 8.35 -5.50
CA TYR A 6 -12.94 8.61 -6.11
C TYR A 6 -12.78 8.63 -7.64
N GLY A 7 -12.75 7.45 -8.25
CA GLY A 7 -12.34 7.27 -9.65
C GLY A 7 -13.25 7.93 -10.69
N ASP A 8 -14.56 8.04 -10.42
CA ASP A 8 -15.56 8.34 -11.47
C ASP A 8 -16.46 9.54 -11.21
N GLY A 9 -16.29 10.29 -10.10
CA GLY A 9 -17.21 11.41 -9.85
C GLY A 9 -18.64 11.01 -9.45
N SER A 10 -18.96 9.72 -9.52
CA SER A 10 -20.31 9.17 -9.40
C SER A 10 -20.63 8.68 -7.99
N ILE A 11 -21.93 8.60 -7.67
CA ILE A 11 -22.42 8.05 -6.41
C ILE A 11 -21.92 6.60 -6.20
N ALA A 12 -21.75 5.83 -7.28
CA ALA A 12 -21.17 4.49 -7.24
C ALA A 12 -19.69 4.51 -6.81
N GLY A 13 -18.91 5.47 -7.28
CA GLY A 13 -17.53 5.71 -6.83
C GLY A 13 -17.45 6.13 -5.36
N ALA A 14 -18.45 6.87 -4.85
CA ALA A 14 -18.50 7.28 -3.44
C ALA A 14 -18.74 6.07 -2.55
N LEU A 15 -19.70 5.22 -2.95
CA LEU A 15 -20.05 4.01 -2.23
C LEU A 15 -18.88 3.03 -2.20
N GLN A 16 -18.15 2.87 -3.33
CA GLN A 16 -16.99 2.00 -3.40
C GLN A 16 -15.83 2.50 -2.52
N LEU A 17 -15.64 3.81 -2.42
CA LEU A 17 -14.66 4.40 -1.50
C LEU A 17 -15.05 4.12 -0.04
N LEU A 18 -16.30 4.38 0.34
CA LEU A 18 -16.79 4.14 1.71
C LEU A 18 -16.70 2.66 2.09
N LEU A 19 -17.05 1.75 1.17
CA LEU A 19 -16.95 0.31 1.40
C LEU A 19 -15.50 -0.14 1.62
N LYS A 20 -14.57 0.34 0.78
CA LYS A 20 -13.13 0.05 0.95
C LYS A 20 -12.63 0.60 2.30
N VAL A 21 -13.00 1.82 2.66
CA VAL A 21 -12.59 2.42 3.96
C VAL A 21 -13.15 1.63 5.14
N ALA A 22 -14.44 1.28 5.11
CA ALA A 22 -15.08 0.47 6.16
C ALA A 22 -14.42 -0.91 6.29
N PHE A 23 -14.07 -1.54 5.16
CA PHE A 23 -13.34 -2.80 5.14
C PHE A 23 -11.95 -2.68 5.78
N PHE A 24 -11.14 -1.68 5.40
CA PHE A 24 -9.81 -1.47 6.01
C PHE A 24 -9.91 -1.11 7.48
N PHE A 25 -10.88 -0.30 7.88
CA PHE A 25 -11.12 0.05 9.28
C PHE A 25 -11.44 -1.20 10.11
N PHE A 26 -12.36 -2.04 9.65
CA PHE A 26 -12.69 -3.31 10.30
C PHE A 26 -11.48 -4.24 10.34
N PHE A 27 -10.72 -4.34 9.25
CA PHE A 27 -9.50 -5.15 9.17
C PHE A 27 -8.44 -4.71 10.19
N PHE A 28 -8.21 -3.40 10.36
CA PHE A 28 -7.28 -2.90 11.38
C PHE A 28 -7.76 -3.17 12.81
N LEU A 29 -9.07 -3.06 13.06
CA LEU A 29 -9.66 -3.36 14.36
C LEU A 29 -9.55 -4.85 14.69
N TRP A 30 -9.78 -5.72 13.70
CA TRP A 30 -9.57 -7.16 13.83
C TRP A 30 -8.11 -7.51 14.07
N THR A 31 -7.17 -6.88 13.35
CA THR A 31 -5.73 -7.09 13.54
C THR A 31 -5.28 -6.69 14.95
N ARG A 32 -5.79 -5.57 15.48
CA ARG A 32 -5.56 -5.17 16.88
C ARG A 32 -6.03 -6.24 17.87
N ALA A 33 -7.19 -6.85 17.62
CA ALA A 33 -7.75 -7.88 18.52
C ALA A 33 -7.04 -9.24 18.39
N ALA A 34 -6.50 -9.57 17.20
CA ALA A 34 -5.90 -10.87 16.91
C ALA A 34 -4.40 -10.96 17.27
N TRP A 35 -3.69 -9.83 17.41
CA TRP A 35 -2.24 -9.84 17.61
C TRP A 35 -1.87 -9.42 19.04
N PRO A 36 -1.05 -10.22 19.76
CA PRO A 36 -0.46 -9.79 21.02
C PRO A 36 0.61 -8.72 20.78
N ASP A 37 0.74 -7.76 21.70
CA ASP A 37 1.63 -6.61 21.57
C ASP A 37 3.06 -7.02 21.17
N VAL A 38 3.50 -6.55 20.00
CA VAL A 38 4.84 -6.83 19.47
C VAL A 38 5.83 -5.83 20.04
N ARG A 39 7.02 -6.30 20.42
CA ARG A 39 8.07 -5.45 20.99
C ARG A 39 8.51 -4.37 19.99
N PRO A 40 8.66 -3.09 20.41
CA PRO A 40 9.06 -2.00 19.51
C PRO A 40 10.38 -2.26 18.78
N ASP A 41 11.32 -2.94 19.44
CA ASP A 41 12.60 -3.32 18.86
C ASP A 41 12.46 -4.31 17.69
N GLN A 42 11.51 -5.25 17.77
CA GLN A 42 11.23 -6.21 16.70
C GLN A 42 10.55 -5.52 15.51
N LEU A 43 9.65 -4.57 15.79
CA LEU A 43 9.03 -3.75 14.77
C LEU A 43 10.06 -2.90 14.03
N MET A 44 10.98 -2.26 14.75
CA MET A 44 12.03 -1.44 14.14
C MET A 44 12.99 -2.28 13.30
N TRP A 45 13.32 -3.49 13.75
CA TRP A 45 14.09 -4.44 12.95
C TRP A 45 13.39 -4.82 11.64
N LEU A 46 12.08 -5.09 11.66
CA LEU A 46 11.30 -5.42 10.46
C LEU A 46 11.23 -4.22 9.50
N CYS A 47 10.91 -3.03 10.02
CA CYS A 47 10.84 -1.79 9.24
C CYS A 47 12.17 -1.50 8.54
N TRP A 48 13.28 -1.59 9.28
CA TRP A 48 14.58 -1.18 8.77
C TRP A 48 15.26 -2.25 7.90
N LYS A 49 15.19 -3.54 8.27
CA LYS A 49 15.89 -4.60 7.53
C LYS A 49 15.09 -5.19 6.38
N VAL A 50 13.77 -5.12 6.41
CA VAL A 50 12.93 -5.81 5.42
C VAL A 50 12.13 -4.80 4.60
N LEU A 51 11.37 -3.90 5.25
CA LEU A 51 10.47 -2.99 4.53
C LEU A 51 11.23 -1.90 3.75
N MET A 52 12.25 -1.29 4.34
CA MET A 52 13.08 -0.27 3.66
C MET A 52 13.74 -0.77 2.36
N PRO A 53 14.50 -1.89 2.35
CA PRO A 53 15.14 -2.36 1.12
C PRO A 53 14.12 -2.80 0.06
N ILE A 54 12.99 -3.39 0.47
CA ILE A 54 11.91 -3.76 -0.46
C ILE A 54 11.28 -2.52 -1.10
N ALA A 55 11.06 -1.45 -0.34
CA ALA A 55 10.51 -0.21 -0.88
C ALA A 55 11.46 0.42 -1.92
N VAL A 56 12.76 0.49 -1.60
CA VAL A 56 13.78 1.02 -2.50
C VAL A 56 13.88 0.18 -3.78
N LEU A 57 13.86 -1.15 -3.66
CA LEU A 57 13.88 -2.05 -4.81
C LEU A 57 12.68 -1.83 -5.72
N ASN A 58 11.46 -1.72 -5.18
CA ASN A 58 10.26 -1.45 -5.98
C ASN A 58 10.33 -0.11 -6.71
N VAL A 59 10.88 0.93 -6.08
CA VAL A 59 11.08 2.24 -6.72
C VAL A 59 12.08 2.14 -7.88
N ILE A 60 13.21 1.46 -7.67
CA ILE A 60 14.21 1.26 -8.73
C ILE A 60 13.63 0.47 -9.89
N VAL A 61 12.94 -0.64 -9.63
CA VAL A 61 12.31 -1.47 -10.67
C VAL A 61 11.30 -0.66 -11.45
N THR A 62 10.42 0.09 -10.78
CA THR A 62 9.43 0.94 -11.46
C THR A 62 10.12 2.00 -12.32
N GLY A 63 11.20 2.62 -11.82
CA GLY A 63 12.00 3.58 -12.59
C GLY A 63 12.63 2.96 -13.84
N VAL A 64 13.20 1.77 -13.73
CA VAL A 64 13.79 1.04 -14.87
C VAL A 64 12.71 0.65 -15.89
N VAL A 65 11.55 0.16 -15.45
CA VAL A 65 10.44 -0.20 -16.33
C VAL A 65 9.96 1.02 -17.13
N ILE A 66 9.78 2.17 -16.46
CA ILE A 66 9.38 3.41 -17.15
C ILE A 66 10.43 3.85 -18.16
N LEU A 67 11.72 3.76 -17.83
CA LEU A 67 12.80 4.08 -18.78
C LEU A 67 12.79 3.16 -20.00
N ILE A 68 12.63 1.86 -19.81
CA ILE A 68 12.54 0.89 -20.92
C ILE A 68 11.30 1.18 -21.78
N GLN A 69 10.14 1.45 -21.17
CA GLN A 69 8.91 1.80 -21.89
C GLN A 69 9.05 3.13 -22.66
N THR A 70 9.81 4.08 -22.13
CA THR A 70 10.08 5.37 -22.80
C THR A 70 11.04 5.19 -23.99
N GLN A 71 12.00 4.27 -23.90
CA GLN A 71 12.97 3.99 -24.98
C GLN A 71 12.42 3.08 -26.08
N GLY A 72 11.43 2.23 -25.78
CA GLY A 72 10.72 1.39 -26.76
C GLY A 72 9.51 2.08 -27.41
N GLY A 73 9.29 3.37 -27.12
CA GLY A 73 8.14 4.17 -27.56
C GLY A 73 8.45 5.18 -28.66
N MET A 74 9.26 4.79 -29.66
CA MET A 74 9.15 5.29 -31.04
C MET A 74 8.54 4.19 -31.90
#